data_AF-A0AAD8LMX5-F1
#
_entry.id   AF-A0AAD8LMX5-F1
#
_cell.length_a   1.000
_cell.length_b   1.000
_cell.length_c   1.000
_cell.angle_alpha   90.00
_cell.angle_beta   90.00
_cell.angle_gamma   90.00
#
_symmetry.space_group_name_H-M   'P 1'
#
loop_
_entity.id
_entity.type
_entity.pdbx_description
1 polymer ?
#
loop_
_entity_poly.entity_id
_entity_poly.type
_entity_poly.pdbx_seq_one_letter_code
_entity_poly.pdbx_strand_id
1 'polypeptide(L)'
;MANAQLDRIWMSLKATMDDTDELYRSVQAGMFPRLSDKRCVEVKQTPKGVTPTSKHSPRFGQPSTRVEHLMPPYTESQVPYAFDFPHQEASHGTAGKAVRFGNKAETTEDLAFKKAVGKENEDYVTNVTKNDFLKSLDTDLNGWNEAQRKVFYKLVSSAEAQMHSESERLRREYSLQLERKLAAIRREMADVHRGVASEFSELKVDHDRLSFDDSENRRTLKLTKESLEKLQKAYDNLMDECGRKSSEIVRLNSVVVNTERSLINLKQRVLQLENELIEKEGHIVNLHEDVATVYRQMEATSSNNAKAERKLTCTTNDLKNAQEELVQLKLDLESHEINAQLHQKERDMLEKRNKAMQQEIEELTAEKMRLEAVILRLEEDTIVSLKQQCKNAEEQLKQARLEAVSCDKRQELAQLKREFEAVQYQCNMFEEDNKSLLKENSKLTQQLNDMKTKLKDTENDLFQVRCKMNVMRQKGYKSLKPNIAQGPYPADYQGETKQKEEEVHPEKPKRRDIFAPTMFNAPSPEDQERIDELERQLTDLHLQKDRMLSEMTRLHVGPKSPSMDRRRCHLLEQDIERINKKIHEVSESIRKLEVPI
;
A
#
# COMPACT_ATOMS: atom_id res chain seq x y z
N MET A 1 46.09 -17.67 -48.32
CA MET A 1 46.65 -17.46 -46.96
C MET A 1 45.58 -17.09 -45.95
N ALA A 2 44.74 -16.08 -46.20
CA ALA A 2 43.72 -15.59 -45.25
C ALA A 2 42.90 -16.68 -44.51
N ASN A 3 42.35 -17.67 -45.24
CA ASN A 3 41.56 -18.75 -44.62
C ASN A 3 42.34 -19.49 -43.52
N ALA A 4 43.62 -19.83 -43.75
CA ALA A 4 44.46 -20.50 -42.76
C ALA A 4 44.82 -19.64 -41.54
N GLN A 5 44.58 -18.32 -41.58
CA GLN A 5 44.60 -17.45 -40.39
C GLN A 5 43.24 -17.44 -39.68
N LEU A 6 42.13 -17.39 -40.43
CA LEU A 6 40.78 -17.52 -39.88
C LEU A 6 40.57 -18.86 -39.18
N ASP A 7 41.02 -19.97 -39.76
CA ASP A 7 40.95 -21.31 -39.15
C ASP A 7 41.73 -21.37 -37.83
N ARG A 8 42.91 -20.73 -37.77
CA ARG A 8 43.71 -20.64 -36.53
C ARG A 8 43.05 -19.76 -35.47
N ILE A 9 42.45 -18.63 -35.87
CA ILE A 9 41.70 -17.76 -34.96
C ILE A 9 40.46 -18.50 -34.44
N TRP A 10 39.73 -19.23 -35.28
CA TRP A 10 38.56 -20.01 -34.89
C TRP A 10 38.91 -21.16 -33.95
N MET A 11 39.98 -21.92 -34.23
CA MET A 11 40.46 -22.97 -33.32
C MET A 11 40.95 -22.40 -31.98
N SER A 12 41.63 -21.25 -31.99
CA SER A 12 42.04 -20.57 -30.75
C SER A 12 40.85 -20.07 -29.95
N LEU A 13 39.84 -19.48 -30.60
CA LEU A 13 38.62 -19.00 -29.95
C LEU A 13 37.82 -20.15 -29.36
N LYS A 14 37.71 -21.26 -30.10
CA LYS A 14 37.04 -22.47 -29.62
C LYS A 14 37.75 -23.06 -28.39
N ALA A 15 39.08 -23.21 -28.42
CA ALA A 15 39.84 -23.66 -27.26
C ALA A 15 39.58 -22.79 -26.02
N THR A 16 39.60 -21.45 -26.17
CA THR A 16 39.27 -20.55 -25.06
C THR A 16 37.82 -20.64 -24.58
N MET A 17 36.87 -21.02 -25.44
CA MET A 17 35.49 -21.27 -25.03
C MET A 17 35.37 -22.59 -24.25
N ASP A 18 35.96 -23.67 -24.77
CA ASP A 18 36.00 -24.99 -24.12
C ASP A 18 36.67 -24.88 -22.73
N ASP A 19 37.77 -24.13 -22.61
CA ASP A 19 38.43 -23.79 -21.33
C ASP A 19 37.50 -23.04 -20.35
N THR A 20 36.75 -22.03 -20.83
CA THR A 20 35.81 -21.30 -19.96
C THR A 20 34.61 -22.13 -19.52
N ASP A 21 34.14 -23.06 -20.35
CA ASP A 21 33.07 -23.99 -20.03
C ASP A 21 33.50 -25.02 -18.97
N GLU A 22 34.75 -25.47 -19.01
CA GLU A 22 35.33 -26.35 -18.00
C GLU A 22 35.58 -25.62 -16.68
N LEU A 23 36.02 -24.34 -16.73
CA LEU A 23 36.04 -23.44 -15.56
C LEU A 23 34.65 -23.24 -14.96
N TYR A 24 33.62 -23.01 -15.77
CA TYR A 24 32.25 -22.83 -15.29
C TYR A 24 31.70 -24.09 -14.62
N ARG A 25 31.97 -25.27 -15.18
CA ARG A 25 31.65 -26.56 -14.54
C ARG A 25 32.44 -26.78 -13.25
N SER A 26 33.71 -26.39 -13.20
CA SER A 26 34.53 -26.46 -11.98
C SER A 26 33.96 -25.59 -10.85
N VAL A 27 33.47 -24.39 -11.18
CA VAL A 27 32.78 -23.51 -10.22
C VAL A 27 31.42 -24.08 -9.79
N GLN A 28 30.63 -24.65 -10.72
CA GLN A 28 29.37 -25.32 -10.36
C GLN A 28 29.56 -26.58 -9.48
N ALA A 29 30.65 -27.32 -9.67
CA ALA A 29 31.00 -28.46 -8.83
C ALA A 29 31.40 -28.05 -7.40
N GLY A 30 31.83 -26.80 -7.19
CA GLY A 30 32.18 -26.20 -5.90
C GLY A 30 30.96 -25.83 -5.04
N MET A 31 30.06 -26.78 -4.76
CA MET A 31 28.88 -26.51 -3.93
C MET A 31 29.22 -26.08 -2.49
N PHE A 32 28.52 -25.03 -2.02
CA PHE A 32 28.58 -24.53 -0.65
C PHE A 32 28.26 -25.60 0.42
N PRO A 33 29.06 -25.72 1.49
CA PRO A 33 28.57 -26.21 2.78
C PRO A 33 27.82 -25.07 3.49
N ARG A 34 26.55 -25.30 3.85
CA ARG A 34 25.73 -24.38 4.65
C ARG A 34 25.57 -24.94 6.08
N LEU A 35 25.39 -24.02 7.04
CA LEU A 35 24.87 -24.21 8.40
C LEU A 35 25.82 -24.66 9.54
N SER A 36 25.99 -23.71 10.47
CA SER A 36 25.76 -23.80 11.92
C SER A 36 26.75 -24.47 12.90
N ASP A 37 26.91 -23.71 14.00
CA ASP A 37 27.10 -24.11 15.41
C ASP A 37 28.49 -24.26 16.07
N LYS A 38 28.73 -23.31 16.99
CA LYS A 38 29.33 -23.44 18.34
C LYS A 38 30.71 -24.12 18.55
N ARG A 39 31.71 -23.23 18.74
CA ARG A 39 32.70 -23.16 19.86
C ARG A 39 33.46 -24.42 20.36
N CYS A 40 34.76 -24.17 20.56
CA CYS A 40 35.66 -24.67 21.62
C CYS A 40 36.60 -25.87 21.36
N VAL A 41 37.91 -25.53 21.42
CA VAL A 41 38.98 -26.16 22.24
C VAL A 41 39.78 -27.36 21.69
N GLU A 42 41.09 -27.10 21.55
CA GLU A 42 42.28 -27.95 21.71
C GLU A 42 42.64 -29.15 20.78
N VAL A 43 43.64 -28.89 19.91
CA VAL A 43 45.04 -29.44 19.96
C VAL A 43 45.33 -30.92 19.58
N LYS A 44 46.42 -31.06 18.80
CA LYS A 44 47.36 -32.19 18.56
C LYS A 44 47.17 -33.12 17.33
N GLN A 45 48.31 -33.20 16.61
CA GLN A 45 48.93 -34.36 15.95
C GLN A 45 48.42 -34.87 14.58
N THR A 46 49.22 -34.54 13.56
CA THR A 46 49.46 -35.33 12.33
C THR A 46 49.97 -36.74 12.66
N PRO A 47 49.82 -37.75 11.76
CA PRO A 47 50.99 -38.11 10.94
C PRO A 47 50.71 -38.72 9.55
N LYS A 48 51.53 -38.32 8.55
CA LYS A 48 51.88 -39.06 7.29
C LYS A 48 50.72 -39.35 6.30
N GLY A 49 50.92 -39.35 4.98
CA GLY A 49 52.11 -39.10 4.15
C GLY A 49 51.86 -39.50 2.69
N VAL A 50 52.94 -39.71 1.91
CA VAL A 50 52.98 -40.14 0.48
C VAL A 50 52.77 -39.02 -0.55
N THR A 51 53.74 -38.90 -1.45
CA THR A 51 53.73 -38.09 -2.69
C THR A 51 53.43 -38.98 -3.91
N PRO A 52 53.09 -38.40 -5.07
CA PRO A 52 54.10 -38.41 -6.11
C PRO A 52 54.21 -37.13 -6.97
N THR A 53 55.28 -37.10 -7.75
CA THR A 53 55.71 -36.08 -8.71
C THR A 53 54.72 -35.79 -9.85
N SER A 54 54.64 -34.53 -10.31
CA SER A 54 55.25 -34.14 -11.61
C SER A 54 55.32 -32.60 -11.81
N LYS A 55 56.09 -32.17 -12.82
CA LYS A 55 56.44 -30.77 -13.14
C LYS A 55 55.41 -30.17 -14.11
N HIS A 56 55.00 -28.92 -13.87
CA HIS A 56 55.34 -27.76 -14.71
C HIS A 56 54.53 -26.51 -14.31
N SER A 57 55.20 -25.37 -14.14
CA SER A 57 54.60 -24.04 -14.07
C SER A 57 55.68 -22.98 -14.31
N PRO A 58 55.53 -22.06 -15.28
CA PRO A 58 56.50 -20.99 -15.52
C PRO A 58 56.26 -19.80 -14.59
N ARG A 59 57.29 -19.31 -13.90
CA ARG A 59 57.25 -18.06 -13.12
C ARG A 59 58.33 -17.11 -13.63
N PHE A 60 57.91 -15.98 -14.19
CA PHE A 60 58.80 -14.93 -14.69
C PHE A 60 59.23 -13.95 -13.59
N GLY A 61 60.45 -13.43 -13.70
CA GLY A 61 60.83 -12.09 -13.24
C GLY A 61 61.07 -11.86 -11.73
N GLN A 62 62.33 -12.01 -11.31
CA GLN A 62 62.98 -11.03 -10.43
C GLN A 62 64.41 -10.77 -10.94
N PRO A 63 64.92 -9.51 -10.88
CA PRO A 63 66.25 -9.17 -11.38
C PRO A 63 67.35 -9.54 -10.38
N SER A 64 68.52 -9.95 -10.89
CA SER A 64 69.71 -10.20 -10.07
C SER A 64 70.62 -8.96 -10.07
N THR A 65 70.99 -8.49 -8.88
CA THR A 65 71.99 -7.44 -8.69
C THR A 65 73.40 -8.03 -8.59
N ARG A 66 74.32 -7.60 -9.45
CA ARG A 66 75.76 -7.60 -9.11
C ARG A 66 76.46 -6.41 -9.77
N VAL A 67 77.19 -5.66 -8.95
CA VAL A 67 78.06 -4.55 -9.35
C VAL A 67 79.47 -4.91 -8.89
N GLU A 68 80.47 -4.73 -9.74
CA GLU A 68 81.89 -4.72 -9.37
C GLU A 68 82.62 -3.75 -10.31
N HIS A 69 83.62 -3.03 -9.79
CA HIS A 69 84.20 -1.86 -10.44
C HIS A 69 85.30 -2.19 -11.45
N LEU A 70 85.50 -1.27 -12.41
CA LEU A 70 86.84 -0.87 -12.87
C LEU A 70 86.81 0.53 -13.51
N MET A 71 87.58 1.45 -12.93
CA MET A 71 88.08 2.71 -13.54
C MET A 71 89.60 2.69 -13.42
N PRO A 72 90.36 3.36 -14.32
CA PRO A 72 90.80 4.74 -14.03
C PRO A 72 90.92 5.60 -15.32
N PRO A 73 91.57 6.78 -15.33
CA PRO A 73 91.03 8.01 -14.76
C PRO A 73 91.02 9.20 -15.77
N TYR A 74 90.35 10.29 -15.40
CA TYR A 74 90.56 11.61 -16.04
C TYR A 74 91.73 12.36 -15.37
N THR A 75 92.37 13.26 -16.11
CA THR A 75 93.20 14.36 -15.58
C THR A 75 92.77 15.67 -16.23
N GLU A 76 92.56 16.71 -15.42
CA GLU A 76 92.21 18.05 -15.87
C GLU A 76 93.43 18.82 -16.42
N SER A 77 93.16 19.84 -17.23
CA SER A 77 94.03 21.02 -17.29
C SER A 77 93.19 22.27 -17.58
N GLN A 78 93.35 23.30 -16.74
CA GLN A 78 92.72 24.61 -16.90
C GLN A 78 93.79 25.66 -17.18
N VAL A 79 93.57 26.54 -18.16
CA VAL A 79 94.08 27.93 -18.19
C VAL A 79 93.18 28.78 -19.14
N PRO A 80 93.10 30.11 -19.00
CA PRO A 80 91.84 30.83 -19.24
C PRO A 80 91.87 31.93 -20.33
N TYR A 81 90.74 32.63 -20.47
CA TYR A 81 90.49 33.79 -21.33
C TYR A 81 91.34 35.04 -21.02
N ALA A 82 91.86 35.69 -22.07
CA ALA A 82 91.71 37.13 -22.39
C ALA A 82 92.33 37.37 -23.82
N PHE A 83 91.65 37.85 -24.86
CA PHE A 83 90.97 39.14 -25.10
C PHE A 83 91.94 40.29 -25.49
N ASP A 84 92.13 40.54 -26.80
CA ASP A 84 91.87 41.85 -27.44
C ASP A 84 92.10 41.87 -28.98
N PHE A 85 91.46 42.84 -29.64
CA PHE A 85 91.57 43.28 -31.05
C PHE A 85 91.40 44.82 -31.02
N PRO A 86 92.02 45.65 -31.90
CA PRO A 86 91.46 45.78 -33.27
C PRO A 86 92.39 46.34 -34.40
N HIS A 87 91.89 46.28 -35.65
CA HIS A 87 92.33 47.06 -36.85
C HIS A 87 93.79 46.80 -37.36
N GLN A 88 94.19 47.15 -38.60
CA GLN A 88 93.56 47.92 -39.69
C GLN A 88 94.02 47.41 -41.09
N GLU A 89 93.30 47.78 -42.17
CA GLU A 89 93.67 47.83 -43.62
C GLU A 89 94.64 46.77 -44.24
N ALA A 90 94.26 45.95 -45.23
CA ALA A 90 93.83 46.25 -46.62
C ALA A 90 94.94 46.66 -47.61
N SER A 91 95.24 45.81 -48.61
CA SER A 91 95.60 46.19 -50.01
C SER A 91 95.93 44.96 -50.90
N HIS A 92 96.22 45.25 -52.18
CA HIS A 92 96.47 44.40 -53.36
C HIS A 92 97.40 43.18 -53.22
N GLY A 93 97.43 42.20 -54.15
CA GLY A 93 96.67 42.08 -55.40
C GLY A 93 97.49 42.12 -56.71
N THR A 94 98.49 41.25 -56.87
CA THR A 94 99.15 40.86 -58.16
C THR A 94 99.80 39.47 -57.96
N ALA A 95 99.64 38.46 -58.81
CA ALA A 95 100.09 38.32 -60.20
C ALA A 95 101.63 38.20 -60.35
N GLY A 96 102.17 36.97 -60.27
CA GLY A 96 103.59 36.65 -60.45
C GLY A 96 103.79 35.38 -61.28
N LYS A 97 104.51 35.48 -62.41
CA LYS A 97 104.61 34.43 -63.44
C LYS A 97 105.36 33.18 -62.97
N ALA A 98 104.81 32.00 -63.23
CA ALA A 98 105.59 30.76 -63.29
C ALA A 98 106.37 30.70 -64.63
N VAL A 99 107.69 30.55 -64.56
CA VAL A 99 108.55 30.39 -65.75
C VAL A 99 108.68 28.90 -66.08
N ARG A 100 108.09 28.47 -67.20
CA ARG A 100 108.42 27.18 -67.82
C ARG A 100 109.69 27.36 -68.65
N PHE A 101 110.75 26.62 -68.34
CA PHE A 101 111.74 26.28 -69.36
C PHE A 101 111.17 25.16 -70.22
N GLY A 102 110.94 25.46 -71.50
CA GLY A 102 110.45 24.50 -72.49
C GLY A 102 111.60 24.01 -73.35
N ASN A 103 111.75 22.70 -73.48
CA ASN A 103 112.65 22.11 -74.48
C ASN A 103 112.20 22.52 -75.88
N LYS A 104 113.17 22.88 -76.73
CA LYS A 104 112.96 23.07 -78.16
C LYS A 104 114.10 22.35 -78.89
N ALA A 105 113.74 21.41 -79.75
CA ALA A 105 114.68 20.69 -80.60
C ALA A 105 114.37 21.04 -82.06
N GLU A 106 115.33 21.68 -82.71
CA GLU A 106 115.39 21.99 -84.14
C GLU A 106 116.85 21.67 -84.54
N THR A 107 117.11 20.46 -85.05
CA THR A 107 117.17 20.13 -86.49
C THR A 107 118.30 20.83 -87.25
N THR A 108 119.42 20.10 -87.40
CA THR A 108 120.19 19.80 -88.63
C THR A 108 120.56 20.90 -89.64
N GLU A 109 121.62 20.59 -90.41
CA GLU A 109 122.34 21.45 -91.38
C GLU A 109 123.35 22.40 -90.69
N ASP A 110 124.55 22.64 -91.23
CA ASP A 110 125.07 22.33 -92.58
C ASP A 110 126.51 21.74 -92.57
N LEU A 111 126.98 21.30 -93.73
CA LEU A 111 128.31 20.71 -93.97
C LEU A 111 129.40 21.75 -94.32
N ALA A 112 130.63 21.25 -94.40
CA ALA A 112 131.76 21.77 -95.18
C ALA A 112 132.43 23.10 -94.74
N PHE A 113 133.53 22.95 -94.00
CA PHE A 113 134.75 23.70 -94.33
C PHE A 113 135.98 22.79 -94.34
N LYS A 114 136.65 22.70 -95.50
CA LYS A 114 137.84 21.88 -95.75
C LYS A 114 138.61 22.53 -96.92
N LYS A 115 139.94 22.44 -96.92
CA LYS A 115 140.90 22.90 -97.97
C LYS A 115 141.37 24.36 -97.83
N ALA A 116 142.62 24.60 -98.22
CA ALA A 116 143.48 25.75 -97.90
C ALA A 116 143.80 25.88 -96.39
N VAL A 117 144.99 26.31 -95.95
CA VAL A 117 146.21 26.74 -96.68
C VAL A 117 147.32 25.68 -96.52
N GLY A 118 148.25 25.61 -97.48
CA GLY A 118 149.50 24.87 -97.33
C GLY A 118 150.58 25.42 -98.27
N LYS A 119 151.84 25.09 -97.97
CA LYS A 119 153.07 25.45 -98.73
C LYS A 119 153.29 26.95 -99.01
N GLU A 120 154.24 27.54 -98.29
CA GLU A 120 155.23 28.47 -98.86
C GLU A 120 156.42 28.62 -97.90
N ASN A 121 157.56 29.09 -98.40
CA ASN A 121 158.80 29.40 -97.66
C ASN A 121 159.59 28.24 -97.01
N GLU A 122 160.11 27.30 -97.83
CA GLU A 122 161.31 26.50 -97.46
C GLU A 122 162.58 26.85 -98.28
N ASP A 123 162.48 27.68 -99.32
CA ASP A 123 163.53 27.88 -100.34
C ASP A 123 164.57 29.00 -100.05
N TYR A 124 164.68 29.50 -98.82
CA TYR A 124 165.54 30.65 -98.49
C TYR A 124 166.99 30.33 -98.07
N VAL A 125 167.46 29.09 -98.26
CA VAL A 125 168.88 28.70 -98.06
C VAL A 125 169.32 27.67 -99.12
N THR A 126 169.94 28.12 -100.23
CA THR A 126 170.74 27.24 -101.12
C THR A 126 171.58 27.97 -102.17
N ASN A 127 171.08 29.07 -102.76
CA ASN A 127 171.67 29.61 -104.01
C ASN A 127 172.63 30.82 -103.87
N VAL A 128 172.78 31.41 -102.68
CA VAL A 128 173.64 32.60 -102.48
C VAL A 128 175.09 32.25 -102.11
N THR A 129 175.31 31.20 -101.32
CA THR A 129 176.58 30.98 -100.60
C THR A 129 177.77 30.63 -101.49
N LYS A 130 177.57 30.07 -102.69
CA LYS A 130 178.68 29.59 -103.55
C LYS A 130 179.48 30.68 -104.27
N ASN A 131 178.93 31.88 -104.49
CA ASN A 131 179.60 32.93 -105.25
C ASN A 131 180.17 34.06 -104.37
N ASP A 132 179.52 34.37 -103.24
CA ASP A 132 179.94 35.50 -102.42
C ASP A 132 180.94 35.13 -101.33
N PHE A 133 180.96 33.89 -100.82
CA PHE A 133 181.97 33.48 -99.83
C PHE A 133 183.40 33.47 -100.42
N LEU A 134 183.53 33.14 -101.72
CA LEU A 134 184.79 33.24 -102.47
C LEU A 134 185.19 34.69 -102.80
N LYS A 135 184.29 35.68 -102.64
CA LYS A 135 184.60 37.11 -102.75
C LYS A 135 184.84 37.78 -101.39
N SER A 136 184.23 37.29 -100.32
CA SER A 136 184.46 37.80 -98.96
C SER A 136 185.76 37.27 -98.34
N LEU A 137 186.33 36.19 -98.89
CA LEU A 137 187.70 35.76 -98.61
C LEU A 137 188.72 36.55 -99.46
N ASP A 138 188.62 37.87 -99.42
CA ASP A 138 189.63 38.80 -99.94
C ASP A 138 190.81 38.89 -98.96
N THR A 139 191.40 37.72 -98.66
CA THR A 139 192.67 37.63 -97.95
C THR A 139 193.79 37.82 -98.97
N ASP A 140 194.62 38.81 -98.72
CA ASP A 140 195.71 39.20 -99.61
C ASP A 140 196.82 38.14 -99.59
N LEU A 141 196.61 37.04 -100.35
CA LEU A 141 197.48 35.87 -100.44
C LEU A 141 198.79 36.15 -101.22
N ASN A 142 199.27 37.39 -101.15
CA ASN A 142 200.50 37.84 -101.78
C ASN A 142 201.70 37.20 -101.06
N GLY A 143 202.56 36.54 -101.83
CA GLY A 143 203.61 35.64 -101.31
C GLY A 143 203.19 34.18 -101.13
N TRP A 144 201.89 33.82 -101.23
CA TRP A 144 201.47 32.41 -101.18
C TRP A 144 201.54 31.73 -102.55
N ASN A 145 202.24 30.60 -102.58
CA ASN A 145 202.32 29.66 -103.69
C ASN A 145 200.91 29.16 -104.06
N GLU A 146 200.64 28.99 -105.36
CA GLU A 146 199.37 28.49 -105.88
C GLU A 146 198.92 27.17 -105.22
N ALA A 147 199.86 26.28 -104.89
CA ALA A 147 199.60 25.05 -104.16
C ALA A 147 199.00 25.29 -102.76
N GLN A 148 199.45 26.32 -102.03
CA GLN A 148 198.97 26.65 -100.69
C GLN A 148 197.52 27.17 -100.75
N ARG A 149 197.21 28.03 -101.73
CA ARG A 149 195.83 28.53 -101.97
C ARG A 149 194.87 27.37 -102.30
N LYS A 150 195.34 26.42 -103.12
CA LYS A 150 194.59 25.22 -103.53
C LYS A 150 194.29 24.27 -102.37
N VAL A 151 195.16 24.19 -101.37
CA VAL A 151 194.89 23.47 -100.10
C VAL A 151 193.87 24.23 -99.24
N PHE A 152 194.03 25.55 -99.10
CA PHE A 152 193.12 26.39 -98.30
C PHE A 152 191.66 26.30 -98.76
N TYR A 153 191.38 26.57 -100.04
CA TYR A 153 190.01 26.49 -100.56
C TYR A 153 189.42 25.06 -100.48
N LYS A 154 190.26 24.02 -100.61
CA LYS A 154 189.82 22.62 -100.46
C LYS A 154 189.47 22.27 -99.01
N LEU A 155 190.20 22.82 -98.04
CA LEU A 155 189.90 22.66 -96.60
C LEU A 155 188.58 23.36 -96.25
N VAL A 156 188.39 24.61 -96.68
CA VAL A 156 187.15 25.37 -96.49
C VAL A 156 185.95 24.64 -97.09
N SER A 157 186.04 24.21 -98.35
CA SER A 157 184.97 23.45 -99.03
C SER A 157 184.61 22.15 -98.31
N SER A 158 185.60 21.48 -97.69
CA SER A 158 185.37 20.25 -96.92
C SER A 158 184.68 20.53 -95.58
N ALA A 159 184.99 21.65 -94.94
CA ALA A 159 184.35 22.06 -93.69
C ALA A 159 182.87 22.46 -93.91
N GLU A 160 182.57 23.24 -94.96
CA GLU A 160 181.20 23.57 -95.35
C GLU A 160 180.36 22.32 -95.64
N ALA A 161 180.91 21.37 -96.41
CA ALA A 161 180.21 20.12 -96.73
C ALA A 161 179.88 19.30 -95.46
N GLN A 162 180.81 19.23 -94.50
CA GLN A 162 180.58 18.55 -93.24
C GLN A 162 179.53 19.27 -92.37
N MET A 163 179.60 20.60 -92.27
CA MET A 163 178.61 21.43 -91.57
C MET A 163 177.20 21.27 -92.15
N HIS A 164 177.06 21.28 -93.48
CA HIS A 164 175.77 21.03 -94.13
C HIS A 164 175.23 19.62 -93.84
N SER A 165 176.08 18.59 -93.83
CA SER A 165 175.65 17.21 -93.52
C SER A 165 175.14 17.04 -92.09
N GLU A 166 175.79 17.65 -91.10
CA GLU A 166 175.30 17.67 -89.71
C GLU A 166 174.04 18.53 -89.56
N SER A 167 173.95 19.67 -90.26
CA SER A 167 172.73 20.50 -90.27
C SER A 167 171.51 19.72 -90.78
N GLU A 168 171.65 18.96 -91.86
CA GLU A 168 170.59 18.07 -92.33
C GLU A 168 170.29 16.93 -91.33
N ARG A 169 171.32 16.30 -90.75
CA ARG A 169 171.15 15.22 -89.77
C ARG A 169 170.33 15.70 -88.57
N LEU A 170 170.68 16.86 -88.03
CA LEU A 170 169.96 17.52 -86.94
C LEU A 170 168.55 17.94 -87.34
N ARG A 171 168.32 18.48 -88.55
CA ARG A 171 166.96 18.82 -89.04
C ARG A 171 166.07 17.58 -89.12
N ARG A 172 166.59 16.45 -89.65
CA ARG A 172 165.87 15.16 -89.68
C ARG A 172 165.58 14.64 -88.27
N GLU A 173 166.56 14.71 -87.37
CA GLU A 173 166.44 14.23 -86.00
C GLU A 173 165.42 15.06 -85.17
N TYR A 174 165.44 16.39 -85.30
CA TYR A 174 164.43 17.27 -84.72
C TYR A 174 163.03 17.00 -85.29
N SER A 175 162.89 16.80 -86.61
CA SER A 175 161.61 16.48 -87.23
C SER A 175 161.03 15.17 -86.68
N LEU A 176 161.85 14.13 -86.57
CA LEU A 176 161.46 12.84 -85.99
C LEU A 176 161.06 12.94 -84.50
N GLN A 177 161.74 13.78 -83.72
CA GLN A 177 161.33 14.07 -82.33
C GLN A 177 160.00 14.84 -82.27
N LEU A 178 159.78 15.80 -83.17
CA LEU A 178 158.54 16.56 -83.25
C LEU A 178 157.36 15.66 -83.62
N GLU A 179 157.50 14.82 -84.65
CA GLU A 179 156.48 13.82 -85.03
C GLU A 179 156.15 12.85 -83.90
N ARG A 180 157.17 12.35 -83.18
CA ARG A 180 156.95 11.46 -82.03
C ARG A 180 156.18 12.15 -80.90
N LYS A 181 156.49 13.41 -80.59
CA LYS A 181 155.74 14.23 -79.61
C LYS A 181 154.30 14.49 -80.06
N LEU A 182 154.10 14.90 -81.32
CA LEU A 182 152.77 15.10 -81.90
C LEU A 182 151.94 13.81 -81.93
N ALA A 183 152.57 12.66 -82.18
CA ALA A 183 151.90 11.35 -82.14
C ALA A 183 151.54 10.91 -80.71
N ALA A 184 152.35 11.25 -79.70
CA ALA A 184 152.01 11.03 -78.29
C ALA A 184 150.80 11.88 -77.87
N ILE A 185 150.87 13.20 -78.08
CA ILE A 185 149.79 14.15 -77.76
C ILE A 185 148.48 13.78 -78.48
N ARG A 186 148.55 13.29 -79.72
CA ARG A 186 147.35 12.80 -80.46
C ARG A 186 146.74 11.54 -79.86
N ARG A 187 147.52 10.64 -79.23
CA ARG A 187 146.95 9.49 -78.49
C ARG A 187 146.36 9.97 -77.17
N GLU A 188 147.10 10.77 -76.40
CA GLU A 188 146.63 11.34 -75.13
C GLU A 188 145.29 12.09 -75.30
N MET A 189 145.15 12.94 -76.32
CA MET A 189 143.86 13.58 -76.63
C MET A 189 142.78 12.58 -77.08
N ALA A 190 143.12 11.53 -77.83
CA ALA A 190 142.15 10.52 -78.26
C ALA A 190 141.64 9.66 -77.09
N ASP A 191 142.51 9.35 -76.13
CA ASP A 191 142.16 8.56 -74.95
C ASP A 191 141.44 9.41 -73.89
N VAL A 192 141.81 10.69 -73.73
CA VAL A 192 141.03 11.66 -72.93
C VAL A 192 139.65 11.89 -73.54
N HIS A 193 139.53 12.12 -74.84
CA HIS A 193 138.22 12.24 -75.50
C HIS A 193 137.38 10.97 -75.37
N ARG A 194 138.01 9.79 -75.36
CA ARG A 194 137.31 8.52 -75.12
C ARG A 194 136.79 8.44 -73.68
N GLY A 195 137.61 8.79 -72.69
CA GLY A 195 137.23 8.86 -71.28
C GLY A 195 136.03 9.77 -71.05
N VAL A 196 136.12 11.02 -71.53
CA VAL A 196 135.03 12.01 -71.45
C VAL A 196 133.77 11.54 -72.19
N ALA A 197 133.90 10.82 -73.30
CA ALA A 197 132.75 10.25 -74.01
C ALA A 197 132.07 9.11 -73.23
N SER A 198 132.83 8.25 -72.53
CA SER A 198 132.26 7.26 -71.61
C SER A 198 131.60 7.92 -70.40
N GLU A 199 132.28 8.86 -69.73
CA GLU A 199 131.73 9.59 -68.57
C GLU A 199 130.44 10.35 -68.93
N PHE A 200 130.40 11.00 -70.10
CA PHE A 200 129.19 11.68 -70.58
C PHE A 200 128.05 10.68 -70.91
N SER A 201 128.39 9.49 -71.40
CA SER A 201 127.40 8.43 -71.64
C SER A 201 126.84 7.84 -70.34
N GLU A 202 127.68 7.67 -69.32
CA GLU A 202 127.27 7.19 -67.99
C GLU A 202 126.43 8.25 -67.27
N LEU A 203 126.90 9.50 -67.21
CA LEU A 203 126.14 10.63 -66.66
C LEU A 203 124.79 10.85 -67.36
N LYS A 204 124.70 10.56 -68.66
CA LYS A 204 123.41 10.59 -69.37
C LYS A 204 122.49 9.45 -68.92
N VAL A 205 122.99 8.22 -68.80
CA VAL A 205 122.19 7.07 -68.33
C VAL A 205 121.70 7.31 -66.90
N ASP A 206 122.55 7.86 -66.02
CA ASP A 206 122.15 8.22 -64.66
C ASP A 206 121.17 9.40 -64.64
N HIS A 207 121.27 10.38 -65.55
CA HIS A 207 120.27 11.44 -65.68
C HIS A 207 118.91 10.90 -66.18
N ASP A 208 118.90 10.06 -67.21
CA ASP A 208 117.69 9.44 -67.76
C ASP A 208 117.03 8.54 -66.69
N ARG A 209 117.84 7.82 -65.89
CA ARG A 209 117.39 7.04 -64.73
C ARG A 209 116.82 7.91 -63.61
N LEU A 210 117.53 8.94 -63.17
CA LEU A 210 117.05 9.87 -62.14
C LEU A 210 115.75 10.56 -62.58
N SER A 211 115.63 10.92 -63.87
CA SER A 211 114.39 11.46 -64.44
C SER A 211 113.24 10.44 -64.45
N PHE A 212 113.54 9.16 -64.67
CA PHE A 212 112.54 8.08 -64.54
C PHE A 212 112.11 7.93 -63.08
N ASP A 213 113.06 7.78 -62.14
CA ASP A 213 112.82 7.62 -60.72
C ASP A 213 112.02 8.82 -60.16
N ASP A 214 112.33 10.05 -60.60
CA ASP A 214 111.60 11.26 -60.20
C ASP A 214 110.17 11.28 -60.78
N SER A 215 109.95 10.73 -61.98
CA SER A 215 108.61 10.57 -62.57
C SER A 215 107.77 9.50 -61.86
N GLU A 216 108.40 8.38 -61.44
CA GLU A 216 107.74 7.34 -60.66
C GLU A 216 107.45 7.83 -59.24
N ASN A 217 108.37 8.52 -58.58
CA ASN A 217 108.16 9.16 -57.28
C ASN A 217 107.01 10.19 -57.31
N ARG A 218 106.89 10.98 -58.38
CA ARG A 218 105.73 11.89 -58.56
C ARG A 218 104.42 11.11 -58.75
N ARG A 219 104.46 9.96 -59.44
CA ARG A 219 103.28 9.09 -59.64
C ARG A 219 102.86 8.38 -58.36
N THR A 220 103.80 7.82 -57.59
CA THR A 220 103.53 7.18 -56.30
C THR A 220 103.04 8.20 -55.28
N LEU A 221 103.68 9.38 -55.18
CA LEU A 221 103.23 10.49 -54.34
C LEU A 221 101.81 10.97 -54.69
N LYS A 222 101.45 11.01 -55.98
CA LYS A 222 100.08 11.33 -56.41
C LYS A 222 99.08 10.25 -55.99
N LEU A 223 99.44 8.97 -56.13
CA LEU A 223 98.59 7.84 -55.73
C LEU A 223 98.42 7.74 -54.21
N THR A 224 99.47 8.00 -53.41
CA THR A 224 99.38 8.04 -51.94
C THR A 224 98.62 9.27 -51.46
N LYS A 225 98.77 10.43 -52.11
CA LYS A 225 97.91 11.59 -51.85
C LYS A 225 96.44 11.28 -52.15
N GLU A 226 96.14 10.66 -53.30
CA GLU A 226 94.76 10.26 -53.64
C GLU A 226 94.18 9.19 -52.70
N SER A 227 95.01 8.30 -52.14
CA SER A 227 94.55 7.32 -51.15
C SER A 227 94.33 7.96 -49.77
N LEU A 228 95.19 8.90 -49.36
CA LEU A 228 95.01 9.70 -48.14
C LEU A 228 93.76 10.59 -48.23
N GLU A 229 93.50 11.24 -49.36
CA GLU A 229 92.27 12.02 -49.58
C GLU A 229 91.00 11.14 -49.55
N LYS A 230 91.07 9.90 -50.03
CA LYS A 230 89.98 8.92 -49.92
C LYS A 230 89.80 8.43 -48.48
N LEU A 231 90.89 8.19 -47.76
CA LEU A 231 90.87 7.77 -46.35
C LEU A 231 90.33 8.87 -45.43
N GLN A 232 90.74 10.13 -45.65
CA GLN A 232 90.19 11.28 -44.93
C GLN A 232 88.69 11.38 -45.16
N LYS A 233 88.22 11.35 -46.42
CA LYS A 233 86.77 11.36 -46.72
C LYS A 233 86.04 10.16 -46.11
N ALA A 234 86.65 8.99 -46.03
CA ALA A 234 86.05 7.83 -45.35
C ALA A 234 85.96 8.03 -43.83
N TYR A 235 86.96 8.65 -43.21
CA TYR A 235 86.96 9.05 -41.80
C TYR A 235 85.90 10.13 -41.53
N ASP A 236 85.85 11.18 -42.35
CA ASP A 236 84.86 12.27 -42.22
C ASP A 236 83.43 11.73 -42.31
N ASN A 237 83.14 10.89 -43.31
CA ASN A 237 81.84 10.22 -43.46
C ASN A 237 81.49 9.32 -42.26
N LEU A 238 82.47 8.65 -41.65
CA LEU A 238 82.29 7.83 -40.46
C LEU A 238 82.01 8.70 -39.23
N MET A 239 82.70 9.82 -39.07
CA MET A 239 82.43 10.79 -38.01
C MET A 239 81.04 11.43 -38.16
N ASP A 240 80.62 11.75 -39.38
CA ASP A 240 79.24 12.19 -39.69
C ASP A 240 78.20 11.10 -39.42
N GLU A 241 78.51 9.82 -39.65
CA GLU A 241 77.61 8.73 -39.21
C GLU A 241 77.56 8.63 -37.69
N CYS A 242 78.70 8.65 -36.99
CA CYS A 242 78.76 8.65 -35.53
C CYS A 242 77.96 9.83 -34.93
N GLY A 243 78.08 11.03 -35.49
CA GLY A 243 77.30 12.21 -35.09
C GLY A 243 75.79 12.03 -35.31
N ARG A 244 75.38 11.44 -36.45
CA ARG A 244 73.97 11.10 -36.72
C ARG A 244 73.44 10.00 -35.79
N LYS A 245 74.20 8.94 -35.53
CA LYS A 245 73.81 7.86 -34.60
C LYS A 245 73.73 8.37 -33.16
N SER A 246 74.67 9.19 -32.72
CA SER A 246 74.65 9.83 -31.40
C SER A 246 73.40 10.70 -31.23
N SER A 247 73.10 11.53 -32.23
CA SER A 247 71.88 12.36 -32.26
C SER A 247 70.60 11.52 -32.20
N GLU A 248 70.57 10.39 -32.92
CA GLU A 248 69.44 9.45 -32.91
C GLU A 248 69.31 8.71 -31.56
N ILE A 249 70.42 8.36 -30.90
CA ILE A 249 70.41 7.79 -29.55
C ILE A 249 69.84 8.79 -28.54
N VAL A 250 70.23 10.08 -28.61
CA VAL A 250 69.66 11.14 -27.76
C VAL A 250 68.14 11.29 -28.01
N ARG A 251 67.71 11.26 -29.27
CA ARG A 251 66.29 11.30 -29.65
C ARG A 251 65.52 10.09 -29.10
N LEU A 252 66.05 8.88 -29.26
CA LEU A 252 65.43 7.65 -28.77
C LEU A 252 65.36 7.62 -27.23
N ASN A 253 66.41 8.05 -26.53
CA ASN A 253 66.40 8.18 -25.07
C ASN A 253 65.32 9.17 -24.59
N SER A 254 65.13 10.29 -25.30
CA SER A 254 64.04 11.23 -25.00
C SER A 254 62.66 10.61 -25.18
N VAL A 255 62.47 9.80 -26.24
CA VAL A 255 61.22 9.04 -26.45
C VAL A 255 61.00 8.02 -25.33
N VAL A 256 62.05 7.26 -24.93
CA VAL A 256 61.98 6.29 -23.83
C VAL A 256 61.52 6.97 -22.54
N VAL A 257 62.19 8.04 -22.09
CA VAL A 257 61.84 8.78 -20.87
C VAL A 257 60.40 9.31 -20.90
N ASN A 258 59.91 9.76 -22.07
CA ASN A 258 58.52 10.18 -22.23
C ASN A 258 57.53 9.01 -22.14
N THR A 259 57.87 7.83 -22.69
CA THR A 259 57.05 6.62 -22.54
C THR A 259 57.06 6.07 -21.11
N GLU A 260 58.19 6.13 -20.39
CA GLU A 260 58.30 5.76 -18.98
C GLU A 260 57.44 6.66 -18.09
N ARG A 261 57.50 7.99 -18.31
CA ARG A 261 56.62 8.94 -17.62
C ARG A 261 55.14 8.66 -17.90
N SER A 262 54.80 8.34 -19.16
CA SER A 262 53.43 7.98 -19.55
C SER A 262 52.97 6.68 -18.87
N LEU A 263 53.85 5.68 -18.75
CA LEU A 263 53.59 4.42 -18.04
C LEU A 263 53.43 4.64 -16.52
N ILE A 264 54.19 5.55 -15.91
CA ILE A 264 54.03 5.93 -14.49
C ILE A 264 52.66 6.59 -14.28
N ASN A 265 52.29 7.55 -15.13
CA ASN A 265 50.97 8.21 -15.07
C ASN A 265 49.82 7.20 -15.25
N LEU A 266 49.96 6.24 -16.18
CA LEU A 266 48.97 5.17 -16.38
C LEU A 266 48.85 4.28 -15.13
N LYS A 267 49.96 3.85 -14.52
CA LYS A 267 49.94 3.09 -13.27
C LYS A 267 49.28 3.86 -12.13
N GLN A 268 49.52 5.16 -12.03
CA GLN A 268 48.85 6.02 -11.05
C GLN A 268 47.33 6.09 -11.29
N ARG A 269 46.87 6.19 -12.55
CA ARG A 269 45.42 6.18 -12.83
C ARG A 269 44.79 4.80 -12.61
N VAL A 270 45.51 3.71 -12.84
CA VAL A 270 45.04 2.35 -12.48
C VAL A 270 44.85 2.23 -10.97
N LEU A 271 45.84 2.63 -10.16
CA LEU A 271 45.72 2.62 -8.69
C LEU A 271 44.56 3.51 -8.18
N GLN A 272 44.29 4.64 -8.83
CA GLN A 272 43.11 5.46 -8.53
C GLN A 272 41.80 4.73 -8.87
N LEU A 273 41.71 4.08 -10.03
CA LEU A 273 40.53 3.31 -10.44
C LEU A 273 40.30 2.08 -9.55
N GLU A 274 41.36 1.44 -9.07
CA GLU A 274 41.28 0.34 -8.10
C GLU A 274 40.74 0.83 -6.75
N ASN A 275 41.20 1.98 -6.26
CA ASN A 275 40.64 2.60 -5.05
C ASN A 275 39.18 3.05 -5.25
N GLU A 276 38.86 3.71 -6.37
CA GLU A 276 37.48 4.09 -6.74
C GLU A 276 36.56 2.87 -6.79
N LEU A 277 37.04 1.73 -7.30
CA LEU A 277 36.30 0.46 -7.32
C LEU A 277 36.06 -0.08 -5.91
N ILE A 278 37.09 -0.15 -5.06
CA ILE A 278 36.98 -0.61 -3.67
C ILE A 278 35.99 0.25 -2.87
N GLU A 279 35.99 1.57 -3.07
CA GLU A 279 34.98 2.46 -2.47
C GLU A 279 33.56 2.15 -2.96
N LYS A 280 33.36 1.82 -4.25
CA LYS A 280 32.04 1.41 -4.76
C LYS A 280 31.62 0.04 -4.25
N GLU A 281 32.52 -0.93 -4.15
CA GLU A 281 32.25 -2.24 -3.58
C GLU A 281 31.82 -2.11 -2.10
N GLY A 282 32.55 -1.32 -1.30
CA GLY A 282 32.17 -1.01 0.08
C GLY A 282 30.80 -0.31 0.19
N HIS A 283 30.51 0.63 -0.70
CA HIS A 283 29.18 1.27 -0.74
C HIS A 283 28.07 0.28 -1.13
N ILE A 284 28.33 -0.65 -2.06
CA ILE A 284 27.39 -1.71 -2.45
C ILE A 284 27.12 -2.65 -1.27
N VAL A 285 28.14 -3.02 -0.47
CA VAL A 285 27.96 -3.83 0.76
C VAL A 285 27.07 -3.09 1.76
N ASN A 286 27.35 -1.82 2.06
CA ASN A 286 26.53 -1.01 2.97
C ASN A 286 25.06 -0.93 2.50
N LEU A 287 24.83 -0.72 1.20
CA LEU A 287 23.48 -0.71 0.62
C LEU A 287 22.76 -2.07 0.76
N HIS A 288 23.48 -3.20 0.70
CA HIS A 288 22.88 -4.51 0.97
C HIS A 288 22.50 -4.68 2.45
N GLU A 289 23.29 -4.15 3.39
CA GLU A 289 22.96 -4.15 4.81
C GLU A 289 21.76 -3.23 5.14
N ASP A 290 21.69 -2.05 4.52
CA ASP A 290 20.55 -1.14 4.62
C ASP A 290 19.27 -1.81 4.08
N VAL A 291 19.33 -2.38 2.87
CA VAL A 291 18.20 -3.12 2.27
C VAL A 291 17.77 -4.30 3.15
N ALA A 292 18.71 -5.10 3.65
CA ALA A 292 18.41 -6.18 4.58
C ALA A 292 17.83 -5.69 5.93
N THR A 293 18.13 -4.45 6.33
CA THR A 293 17.53 -3.81 7.52
C THR A 293 16.10 -3.35 7.23
N VAL A 294 15.85 -2.73 6.07
CA VAL A 294 14.50 -2.33 5.62
C VAL A 294 13.58 -3.55 5.46
N TYR A 295 14.07 -4.67 4.89
CA TYR A 295 13.28 -5.91 4.81
C TYR A 295 12.87 -6.43 6.19
N ARG A 296 13.79 -6.49 7.16
CA ARG A 296 13.47 -6.90 8.55
C ARG A 296 12.48 -5.96 9.24
N GLN A 297 12.56 -4.65 8.98
CA GLN A 297 11.58 -3.67 9.49
C GLN A 297 10.20 -3.85 8.84
N MET A 298 10.15 -4.14 7.54
CA MET A 298 8.91 -4.42 6.81
C MET A 298 8.25 -5.72 7.29
N GLU A 299 9.01 -6.78 7.52
CA GLU A 299 8.52 -8.04 8.12
C GLU A 299 7.93 -7.82 9.53
N ALA A 300 8.64 -7.07 10.38
CA ALA A 300 8.16 -6.73 11.71
C ALA A 300 6.87 -5.88 11.67
N THR A 301 6.79 -4.93 10.74
CA THR A 301 5.61 -4.07 10.53
C THR A 301 4.43 -4.88 10.02
N SER A 302 4.64 -5.79 9.05
CA SER A 302 3.64 -6.72 8.55
C SER A 302 3.13 -7.67 9.64
N SER A 303 4.04 -8.23 10.46
CA SER A 303 3.70 -9.05 11.63
C SER A 303 2.83 -8.28 12.64
N ASN A 304 3.10 -6.98 12.83
CA ASN A 304 2.33 -6.14 13.74
C ASN A 304 0.97 -5.73 13.13
N ASN A 305 0.89 -5.49 11.83
CA ASN A 305 -0.39 -5.28 11.13
C ASN A 305 -1.28 -6.53 11.23
N ALA A 306 -0.75 -7.72 10.97
CA ALA A 306 -1.50 -8.98 11.12
C ALA A 306 -1.99 -9.23 12.58
N LYS A 307 -1.30 -8.70 13.60
CA LYS A 307 -1.80 -8.70 14.99
C LYS A 307 -2.90 -7.66 15.19
N ALA A 308 -2.81 -6.49 14.57
CA ALA A 308 -3.81 -5.44 14.63
C ALA A 308 -5.12 -5.87 13.94
N GLU A 309 -5.04 -6.49 12.75
CA GLU A 309 -6.19 -7.06 12.02
C GLU A 309 -6.92 -8.13 12.83
N ARG A 310 -6.17 -9.02 13.52
CA ARG A 310 -6.77 -10.01 14.44
C ARG A 310 -7.47 -9.35 15.61
N LYS A 311 -6.85 -8.35 16.25
CA LYS A 311 -7.49 -7.57 17.32
C LYS A 311 -8.75 -6.85 16.84
N LEU A 312 -8.71 -6.22 15.67
CA LEU A 312 -9.85 -5.56 15.04
C LEU A 312 -10.99 -6.57 14.76
N THR A 313 -10.64 -7.77 14.31
CA THR A 313 -11.60 -8.87 14.09
C THR A 313 -12.24 -9.31 15.41
N CYS A 314 -11.46 -9.49 16.48
CA CYS A 314 -11.99 -9.76 17.82
C CYS A 314 -12.96 -8.66 18.26
N THR A 315 -12.53 -7.39 18.28
CA THR A 315 -13.39 -6.28 18.70
C THR A 315 -14.63 -6.06 17.81
N THR A 316 -14.58 -6.49 16.55
CA THR A 316 -15.76 -6.49 15.65
C THR A 316 -16.76 -7.59 16.06
N ASN A 317 -16.27 -8.77 16.44
CA ASN A 317 -17.11 -9.83 16.99
C ASN A 317 -17.66 -9.45 18.38
N ASP A 318 -16.84 -8.86 19.25
CA ASP A 318 -17.26 -8.38 20.57
C ASP A 318 -18.36 -7.31 20.45
N LEU A 319 -18.20 -6.37 19.50
CA LEU A 319 -19.23 -5.38 19.17
C LEU A 319 -20.51 -6.02 18.61
N LYS A 320 -20.40 -7.04 17.76
CA LYS A 320 -21.56 -7.78 17.23
C LYS A 320 -22.30 -8.51 18.36
N ASN A 321 -21.58 -9.19 19.24
CA ASN A 321 -22.17 -9.90 20.38
C ASN A 321 -22.90 -8.90 21.30
N ALA A 322 -22.26 -7.76 21.63
CA ALA A 322 -22.89 -6.71 22.44
C ALA A 322 -24.11 -6.06 21.74
N GLN A 323 -24.15 -6.02 20.41
CA GLN A 323 -25.33 -5.58 19.66
C GLN A 323 -26.47 -6.62 19.72
N GLU A 324 -26.14 -7.92 19.65
CA GLU A 324 -27.12 -9.01 19.80
C GLU A 324 -27.67 -9.08 21.23
N GLU A 325 -26.82 -8.89 22.25
CA GLU A 325 -27.23 -8.72 23.66
C GLU A 325 -28.14 -7.49 23.85
N LEU A 326 -27.81 -6.33 23.24
CA LEU A 326 -28.65 -5.13 23.29
C LEU A 326 -30.00 -5.29 22.57
N VAL A 327 -30.09 -6.15 21.56
CA VAL A 327 -31.38 -6.50 20.93
C VAL A 327 -32.20 -7.40 21.87
N GLN A 328 -31.57 -8.42 22.48
CA GLN A 328 -32.26 -9.29 23.43
C GLN A 328 -32.79 -8.52 24.64
N LEU A 329 -31.94 -7.68 25.27
CA LEU A 329 -32.33 -6.87 26.43
C LEU A 329 -33.47 -5.88 26.13
N LYS A 330 -33.62 -5.42 24.88
CA LYS A 330 -34.77 -4.62 24.46
C LYS A 330 -36.05 -5.45 24.38
N LEU A 331 -35.99 -6.64 23.78
CA LEU A 331 -37.13 -7.55 23.71
C LEU A 331 -37.58 -8.00 25.10
N ASP A 332 -36.62 -8.25 26.00
CA ASP A 332 -36.89 -8.58 27.40
C ASP A 332 -37.56 -7.40 28.14
N LEU A 333 -37.11 -6.16 27.90
CA LEU A 333 -37.69 -4.95 28.47
C LEU A 333 -39.11 -4.68 27.93
N GLU A 334 -39.32 -4.76 26.61
CA GLU A 334 -40.63 -4.63 25.97
C GLU A 334 -41.61 -5.71 26.50
N SER A 335 -41.13 -6.95 26.66
CA SER A 335 -41.87 -8.04 27.30
C SER A 335 -42.24 -7.71 28.76
N HIS A 336 -41.31 -7.18 29.56
CA HIS A 336 -41.58 -6.76 30.93
C HIS A 336 -42.57 -5.58 31.01
N GLU A 337 -42.50 -4.60 30.09
CA GLU A 337 -43.47 -3.50 30.02
C GLU A 337 -44.87 -4.00 29.65
N ILE A 338 -45.00 -4.91 28.68
CA ILE A 338 -46.29 -5.52 28.31
C ILE A 338 -46.87 -6.30 29.49
N ASN A 339 -46.08 -7.11 30.18
CA ASN A 339 -46.51 -7.85 31.37
C ASN A 339 -46.92 -6.91 32.52
N ALA A 340 -46.19 -5.81 32.73
CA ALA A 340 -46.56 -4.78 33.71
C ALA A 340 -47.89 -4.09 33.37
N GLN A 341 -48.14 -3.79 32.09
CA GLN A 341 -49.43 -3.25 31.63
C GLN A 341 -50.59 -4.24 31.78
N LEU A 342 -50.36 -5.53 31.54
CA LEU A 342 -51.35 -6.58 31.77
C LEU A 342 -51.70 -6.66 33.26
N HIS A 343 -50.70 -6.81 34.14
CA HIS A 343 -50.91 -6.84 35.59
C HIS A 343 -51.47 -5.55 36.18
N GLN A 344 -51.33 -4.40 35.51
CA GLN A 344 -52.02 -3.18 35.90
C GLN A 344 -53.50 -3.23 35.49
N LYS A 345 -53.82 -3.62 34.24
CA LYS A 345 -55.22 -3.80 33.78
C LYS A 345 -55.98 -4.83 34.61
N GLU A 346 -55.32 -5.92 35.02
CA GLU A 346 -55.87 -6.91 35.95
C GLU A 346 -56.18 -6.29 37.32
N ARG A 347 -55.24 -5.52 37.89
CA ARG A 347 -55.45 -4.80 39.17
C ARG A 347 -56.59 -3.78 39.06
N ASP A 348 -56.62 -2.95 38.02
CA ASP A 348 -57.68 -1.96 37.81
C ASP A 348 -59.07 -2.62 37.68
N MET A 349 -59.14 -3.79 37.03
CA MET A 349 -60.38 -4.56 36.86
C MET A 349 -60.82 -5.23 38.16
N LEU A 350 -59.90 -5.81 38.93
CA LEU A 350 -60.16 -6.36 40.25
C LEU A 350 -60.55 -5.28 41.26
N GLU A 351 -59.93 -4.10 41.23
CA GLU A 351 -60.28 -2.98 42.10
C GLU A 351 -61.69 -2.43 41.80
N LYS A 352 -62.04 -2.29 40.51
CA LYS A 352 -63.41 -1.94 40.09
C LYS A 352 -64.43 -2.98 40.57
N ARG A 353 -64.13 -4.27 40.43
CA ARG A 353 -64.99 -5.35 40.94
C ARG A 353 -65.12 -5.30 42.47
N ASN A 354 -64.03 -5.05 43.18
CA ASN A 354 -64.04 -4.95 44.64
C ASN A 354 -64.86 -3.76 45.13
N LYS A 355 -64.75 -2.60 44.45
CA LYS A 355 -65.61 -1.42 44.72
C LYS A 355 -67.09 -1.70 44.46
N ALA A 356 -67.44 -2.41 43.39
CA ALA A 356 -68.82 -2.80 43.12
C ALA A 356 -69.38 -3.77 44.18
N MET A 357 -68.60 -4.79 44.59
CA MET A 357 -69.01 -5.71 45.67
C MET A 357 -69.11 -5.00 47.03
N GLN A 358 -68.25 -4.01 47.31
CA GLN A 358 -68.33 -3.18 48.51
C GLN A 358 -69.62 -2.34 48.52
N GLN A 359 -70.01 -1.76 47.38
CA GLN A 359 -71.28 -1.04 47.24
C GLN A 359 -72.48 -1.98 47.44
N GLU A 360 -72.46 -3.18 46.85
CA GLU A 360 -73.50 -4.20 47.05
C GLU A 360 -73.62 -4.60 48.54
N ILE A 361 -72.49 -4.76 49.25
CA ILE A 361 -72.46 -5.01 50.70
C ILE A 361 -73.04 -3.83 51.50
N GLU A 362 -72.74 -2.60 51.13
CA GLU A 362 -73.27 -1.40 51.78
C GLU A 362 -74.79 -1.24 51.56
N GLU A 363 -75.28 -1.48 50.34
CA GLU A 363 -76.72 -1.50 50.01
C GLU A 363 -77.46 -2.61 50.76
N LEU A 364 -76.94 -3.84 50.76
CA LEU A 364 -77.51 -4.96 51.52
C LEU A 364 -77.48 -4.72 53.04
N THR A 365 -76.46 -4.02 53.55
CA THR A 365 -76.37 -3.66 54.98
C THR A 365 -77.38 -2.55 55.33
N ALA A 366 -77.59 -1.58 54.46
CA ALA A 366 -78.62 -0.55 54.62
C ALA A 366 -80.04 -1.15 54.58
N GLU A 367 -80.31 -2.05 53.63
CA GLU A 367 -81.60 -2.75 53.53
C GLU A 367 -81.82 -3.69 54.73
N LYS A 368 -80.78 -4.39 55.21
CA LYS A 368 -80.83 -5.14 56.47
C LYS A 368 -81.25 -4.25 57.64
N MET A 369 -80.61 -3.10 57.84
CA MET A 369 -80.98 -2.17 58.92
C MET A 369 -82.39 -1.61 58.73
N ARG A 370 -82.84 -1.38 57.49
CA ARG A 370 -84.21 -0.95 57.18
C ARG A 370 -85.23 -2.03 57.58
N LEU A 371 -84.94 -3.30 57.28
CA LEU A 371 -85.79 -4.44 57.64
C LEU A 371 -85.80 -4.69 59.15
N GLU A 372 -84.65 -4.59 59.83
CA GLU A 372 -84.56 -4.68 61.30
C GLU A 372 -85.38 -3.57 61.98
N ALA A 373 -85.33 -2.32 61.47
CA ALA A 373 -86.15 -1.22 61.96
C ALA A 373 -87.66 -1.39 61.68
N VAL A 374 -88.04 -2.10 60.61
CA VAL A 374 -89.44 -2.48 60.34
C VAL A 374 -89.90 -3.59 61.29
N ILE A 375 -89.06 -4.60 61.56
CA ILE A 375 -89.34 -5.67 62.52
C ILE A 375 -89.55 -5.07 63.91
N LEU A 376 -88.65 -4.19 64.39
CA LEU A 376 -88.80 -3.53 65.69
C LEU A 376 -90.13 -2.77 65.81
N ARG A 377 -90.56 -2.00 64.81
CA ARG A 377 -91.89 -1.33 64.83
C ARG A 377 -93.07 -2.31 64.83
N LEU A 378 -92.93 -3.47 64.18
CA LEU A 378 -93.96 -4.51 64.23
C LEU A 378 -94.01 -5.18 65.60
N GLU A 379 -92.87 -5.41 66.25
CA GLU A 379 -92.77 -6.02 67.57
C GLU A 379 -93.14 -5.07 68.72
N GLU A 380 -92.61 -3.85 68.73
CA GLU A 380 -92.75 -2.85 69.78
C GLU A 380 -94.08 -2.06 69.69
N ASP A 381 -94.45 -1.52 68.53
CA ASP A 381 -95.71 -0.76 68.39
C ASP A 381 -96.89 -1.69 68.10
N THR A 382 -96.79 -2.46 67.01
CA THR A 382 -97.96 -3.11 66.39
C THR A 382 -98.44 -4.31 67.21
N ILE A 383 -97.52 -5.21 67.56
CA ILE A 383 -97.82 -6.42 68.35
C ILE A 383 -98.19 -6.07 69.80
N VAL A 384 -97.58 -5.05 70.42
CA VAL A 384 -97.98 -4.58 71.76
C VAL A 384 -99.36 -3.93 71.73
N SER A 385 -99.65 -3.06 70.74
CA SER A 385 -100.97 -2.45 70.56
C SER A 385 -102.06 -3.52 70.37
N LEU A 386 -101.83 -4.52 69.51
CA LEU A 386 -102.76 -5.63 69.31
C LEU A 386 -102.93 -6.49 70.57
N LYS A 387 -101.85 -6.80 71.31
CA LYS A 387 -101.94 -7.50 72.60
C LYS A 387 -102.77 -6.72 73.62
N GLN A 388 -102.61 -5.40 73.69
CA GLN A 388 -103.40 -4.56 74.59
C GLN A 388 -104.86 -4.44 74.15
N GLN A 389 -105.15 -4.38 72.84
CA GLN A 389 -106.52 -4.44 72.32
C GLN A 389 -107.20 -5.77 72.65
N CYS A 390 -106.52 -6.91 72.47
CA CYS A 390 -107.02 -8.22 72.88
C CYS A 390 -107.28 -8.28 74.40
N LYS A 391 -106.37 -7.75 75.22
CA LYS A 391 -106.56 -7.66 76.68
C LYS A 391 -107.77 -6.80 77.06
N ASN A 392 -107.94 -5.63 76.43
CA ASN A 392 -109.11 -4.78 76.64
C ASN A 392 -110.42 -5.50 76.27
N ALA A 393 -110.43 -6.25 75.15
CA ALA A 393 -111.57 -7.03 74.72
C ALA A 393 -111.87 -8.22 75.66
N GLU A 394 -110.85 -8.88 76.20
CA GLU A 394 -111.01 -9.88 77.27
C GLU A 394 -111.60 -9.27 78.55
N GLU A 395 -111.16 -8.07 78.94
CA GLU A 395 -111.65 -7.36 80.12
C GLU A 395 -113.12 -6.92 79.92
N GLN A 396 -113.48 -6.40 78.74
CA GLN A 396 -114.87 -6.15 78.36
C GLN A 396 -115.73 -7.43 78.37
N LEU A 397 -115.17 -8.57 77.91
CA LEU A 397 -115.87 -9.86 77.92
C LEU A 397 -116.03 -10.44 79.34
N LYS A 398 -115.08 -10.17 80.24
CA LYS A 398 -115.20 -10.49 81.69
C LYS A 398 -116.25 -9.58 82.35
N GLN A 399 -116.25 -8.29 82.04
CA GLN A 399 -117.24 -7.30 82.49
C GLN A 399 -118.66 -7.73 82.09
N ALA A 400 -118.90 -7.97 80.80
CA ALA A 400 -120.21 -8.40 80.28
C ALA A 400 -120.66 -9.76 80.84
N ARG A 401 -119.75 -10.67 81.18
CA ARG A 401 -120.07 -11.93 81.89
C ARG A 401 -120.52 -11.68 83.33
N LEU A 402 -119.88 -10.75 84.05
CA LEU A 402 -120.30 -10.38 85.41
C LEU A 402 -121.68 -9.69 85.40
N GLU A 403 -121.91 -8.80 84.43
CA GLU A 403 -123.20 -8.12 84.22
C GLU A 403 -124.31 -9.14 83.89
N ALA A 404 -124.05 -10.11 83.00
CA ALA A 404 -124.98 -11.20 82.70
C ALA A 404 -125.30 -12.09 83.91
N VAL A 405 -124.35 -12.33 84.82
CA VAL A 405 -124.59 -13.06 86.08
C VAL A 405 -125.38 -12.21 87.07
N SER A 406 -125.10 -10.92 87.19
CA SER A 406 -125.86 -10.01 88.07
C SER A 406 -127.33 -9.82 87.61
N CYS A 407 -127.62 -10.06 86.34
CA CYS A 407 -128.99 -10.04 85.80
C CYS A 407 -129.74 -11.37 85.91
N ASP A 408 -129.18 -12.45 86.50
CA ASP A 408 -129.84 -13.76 86.52
C ASP A 408 -131.03 -13.84 87.51
N LYS A 409 -132.18 -13.31 87.05
CA LYS A 409 -133.46 -13.31 87.77
C LYS A 409 -134.11 -14.69 87.91
N ARG A 410 -133.44 -15.81 87.57
CA ARG A 410 -133.93 -17.17 87.88
C ARG A 410 -134.23 -17.36 89.36
N GLN A 411 -133.49 -16.71 90.25
CA GLN A 411 -133.70 -16.83 91.69
C GLN A 411 -134.99 -16.12 92.17
N GLU A 412 -135.32 -14.96 91.59
CA GLU A 412 -136.62 -14.28 91.78
C GLU A 412 -137.78 -15.12 91.23
N LEU A 413 -137.64 -15.65 90.00
CA LEU A 413 -138.63 -16.52 89.36
C LEU A 413 -138.89 -17.80 90.17
N ALA A 414 -137.85 -18.41 90.75
CA ALA A 414 -137.98 -19.58 91.60
C ALA A 414 -138.73 -19.30 92.91
N GLN A 415 -138.66 -18.06 93.42
CA GLN A 415 -139.40 -17.65 94.61
C GLN A 415 -140.88 -17.33 94.29
N LEU A 416 -141.13 -16.51 93.26
CA LEU A 416 -142.49 -16.22 92.77
C LEU A 416 -143.28 -17.51 92.44
N LYS A 417 -142.61 -18.53 91.90
CA LYS A 417 -143.25 -19.83 91.61
C LYS A 417 -143.73 -20.57 92.86
N ARG A 418 -142.97 -20.53 93.97
CA ARG A 418 -143.39 -21.11 95.26
C ARG A 418 -144.56 -20.34 95.88
N GLU A 419 -144.55 -19.02 95.75
CA GLU A 419 -145.64 -18.16 96.24
C GLU A 419 -146.94 -18.44 95.46
N PHE A 420 -146.85 -18.62 94.14
CA PHE A 420 -147.98 -19.06 93.31
C PHE A 420 -148.50 -20.45 93.70
N GLU A 421 -147.61 -21.44 93.88
CA GLU A 421 -147.99 -22.80 94.31
C GLU A 421 -148.68 -22.81 95.69
N ALA A 422 -148.25 -21.94 96.62
CA ALA A 422 -148.88 -21.78 97.94
C ALA A 422 -150.28 -21.15 97.86
N VAL A 423 -150.49 -20.13 97.02
CA VAL A 423 -151.81 -19.53 96.78
C VAL A 423 -152.76 -20.54 96.13
N GLN A 424 -152.28 -21.31 95.15
CA GLN A 424 -153.09 -22.32 94.48
C GLN A 424 -153.57 -23.43 95.45
N TYR A 425 -152.75 -23.80 96.43
CA TYR A 425 -153.16 -24.72 97.50
C TYR A 425 -154.30 -24.15 98.36
N GLN A 426 -154.27 -22.85 98.70
CA GLN A 426 -155.34 -22.19 99.44
C GLN A 426 -156.66 -22.15 98.64
N CYS A 427 -156.60 -21.89 97.33
CA CYS A 427 -157.79 -21.94 96.47
C CYS A 427 -158.46 -23.32 96.49
N ASN A 428 -157.69 -24.41 96.43
CA ASN A 428 -158.22 -25.77 96.46
C ASN A 428 -158.95 -26.08 97.78
N MET A 429 -158.39 -25.66 98.93
CA MET A 429 -159.03 -25.83 100.24
C MET A 429 -160.40 -25.14 100.30
N PHE A 430 -160.49 -23.87 99.88
CA PHE A 430 -161.77 -23.16 99.83
C PHE A 430 -162.78 -23.81 98.87
N GLU A 431 -162.32 -24.46 97.80
CA GLU A 431 -163.20 -25.17 96.87
C GLU A 431 -163.77 -26.47 97.48
N GLU A 432 -163.05 -27.14 98.37
CA GLU A 432 -163.56 -28.30 99.13
C GLU A 432 -164.55 -27.90 100.23
N ASP A 433 -164.28 -26.81 100.96
CA ASP A 433 -165.24 -26.25 101.93
C ASP A 433 -166.55 -25.83 101.26
N ASN A 434 -166.48 -25.21 100.08
CA ASN A 434 -167.69 -24.83 99.33
C ASN A 434 -168.51 -26.08 98.90
N LYS A 435 -167.83 -27.18 98.54
CA LYS A 435 -168.47 -28.48 98.24
C LYS A 435 -169.07 -29.17 99.48
N SER A 436 -168.52 -28.95 100.68
CA SER A 436 -169.06 -29.50 101.93
C SER A 436 -170.33 -28.73 102.34
N LEU A 437 -170.29 -27.40 102.30
CA LEU A 437 -171.43 -26.51 102.57
C LEU A 437 -172.60 -26.74 101.60
N LEU A 438 -172.33 -26.95 100.30
CA LEU A 438 -173.36 -27.29 99.30
C LEU A 438 -174.08 -28.62 99.64
N LYS A 439 -173.35 -29.63 100.12
CA LYS A 439 -173.96 -30.91 100.56
C LYS A 439 -174.84 -30.70 101.79
N GLU A 440 -174.39 -29.94 102.79
CA GLU A 440 -175.18 -29.65 103.98
C GLU A 440 -176.47 -28.86 103.65
N ASN A 441 -176.35 -27.83 102.82
CA ASN A 441 -177.48 -27.02 102.37
C ASN A 441 -178.52 -27.84 101.57
N SER A 442 -178.07 -28.81 100.75
CA SER A 442 -178.98 -29.77 100.09
C SER A 442 -179.74 -30.65 101.10
N LYS A 443 -179.07 -31.07 102.18
CA LYS A 443 -179.61 -31.93 103.24
C LYS A 443 -180.65 -31.18 104.09
N LEU A 444 -180.37 -29.93 104.43
CA LEU A 444 -181.30 -29.02 105.10
C LEU A 444 -182.52 -28.71 104.20
N THR A 445 -182.31 -28.51 102.90
CA THR A 445 -183.39 -28.32 101.92
C THR A 445 -184.30 -29.56 101.82
N GLN A 446 -183.74 -30.77 101.89
CA GLN A 446 -184.51 -32.01 101.92
C GLN A 446 -185.33 -32.14 103.20
N GLN A 447 -184.74 -31.89 104.37
CA GLN A 447 -185.45 -31.87 105.66
C GLN A 447 -186.58 -30.83 105.69
N LEU A 448 -186.37 -29.65 105.10
CA LEU A 448 -187.41 -28.61 104.98
C LEU A 448 -188.60 -29.09 104.13
N ASN A 449 -188.35 -29.88 103.08
CA ASN A 449 -189.41 -30.43 102.24
C ASN A 449 -190.15 -31.60 102.92
N ASP A 450 -189.46 -32.47 103.67
CA ASP A 450 -190.09 -33.52 104.48
C ASP A 450 -190.96 -32.95 105.62
N MET A 451 -190.60 -31.77 106.15
CA MET A 451 -191.44 -31.04 107.10
C MET A 451 -192.65 -30.38 106.41
N LYS A 452 -192.50 -29.88 105.17
CA LYS A 452 -193.61 -29.34 104.38
C LYS A 452 -194.62 -30.40 103.97
N THR A 453 -194.20 -31.62 103.61
CA THR A 453 -195.14 -32.73 103.32
C THR A 453 -195.90 -33.12 104.57
N LYS A 454 -195.22 -33.37 105.70
CA LYS A 454 -195.88 -33.65 107.00
C LYS A 454 -196.85 -32.54 107.45
N LEU A 455 -196.49 -31.26 107.21
CA LEU A 455 -197.39 -30.14 107.48
C LEU A 455 -198.62 -30.18 106.56
N LYS A 456 -198.44 -30.53 105.28
CA LYS A 456 -199.52 -30.65 104.30
C LYS A 456 -200.42 -31.88 104.54
N ASP A 457 -199.87 -32.96 105.06
CA ASP A 457 -200.63 -34.15 105.44
C ASP A 457 -201.44 -33.91 106.73
N THR A 458 -200.86 -33.20 107.71
CA THR A 458 -201.62 -32.75 108.89
C THR A 458 -202.63 -31.64 108.55
N GLU A 459 -202.37 -30.78 107.56
CA GLU A 459 -203.41 -29.92 106.95
C GLU A 459 -204.49 -30.74 106.25
N ASN A 460 -204.17 -31.82 105.56
CA ASN A 460 -205.14 -32.71 104.92
C ASN A 460 -206.03 -33.43 105.94
N ASP A 461 -205.46 -33.92 107.06
CA ASP A 461 -206.26 -34.51 108.15
C ASP A 461 -207.13 -33.47 108.83
N LEU A 462 -206.59 -32.28 109.11
CA LEU A 462 -207.36 -31.15 109.65
C LEU A 462 -208.40 -30.64 108.64
N PHE A 463 -208.17 -30.82 107.33
CA PHE A 463 -209.14 -30.57 106.25
C PHE A 463 -210.20 -31.66 106.17
N GLN A 464 -209.89 -32.94 106.40
CA GLN A 464 -210.89 -34.02 106.51
C GLN A 464 -211.78 -33.83 107.75
N VAL A 465 -211.20 -33.44 108.89
CA VAL A 465 -211.95 -33.06 110.09
C VAL A 465 -212.77 -31.81 109.85
N ARG A 466 -212.22 -30.78 109.19
CA ARG A 466 -212.99 -29.60 108.73
C ARG A 466 -214.05 -29.95 107.68
N CYS A 467 -213.91 -31.00 106.87
CA CYS A 467 -214.95 -31.47 105.97
C CYS A 467 -216.09 -32.12 106.75
N LYS A 468 -215.80 -32.99 107.73
CA LYS A 468 -216.81 -33.50 108.68
C LYS A 468 -217.50 -32.38 109.48
N MET A 469 -216.81 -31.26 109.73
CA MET A 469 -217.36 -30.07 110.38
C MET A 469 -218.17 -29.16 109.43
N ASN A 470 -217.72 -29.00 108.17
CA ASN A 470 -218.40 -28.25 107.10
C ASN A 470 -219.59 -29.02 106.48
N VAL A 471 -219.78 -30.29 106.84
CA VAL A 471 -221.02 -31.05 106.57
C VAL A 471 -222.20 -30.51 107.41
N MET A 472 -221.95 -29.74 108.48
CA MET A 472 -223.02 -29.29 109.38
C MET A 472 -223.92 -28.13 108.89
N ARG A 473 -223.56 -27.13 108.08
CA ARG A 473 -222.25 -26.63 107.58
C ARG A 473 -222.34 -25.91 106.20
N GLN A 474 -223.52 -25.96 105.57
CA GLN A 474 -224.13 -24.91 104.71
C GLN A 474 -223.29 -24.33 103.52
N LYS A 475 -223.41 -24.93 102.32
CA LYS A 475 -223.80 -24.24 101.05
C LYS A 475 -222.89 -23.13 100.33
N GLY A 476 -221.54 -22.93 100.51
CA GLY A 476 -220.49 -22.59 99.40
C GLY A 476 -219.46 -21.34 99.32
N TYR A 477 -218.27 -21.42 98.55
CA TYR A 477 -217.41 -20.43 97.65
C TYR A 477 -215.85 -19.83 97.85
N LYS A 478 -214.75 -19.92 96.90
CA LYS A 478 -213.48 -18.99 96.43
C LYS A 478 -211.88 -19.42 96.05
N SER A 479 -210.92 -18.67 95.29
CA SER A 479 -209.36 -18.86 94.88
C SER A 479 -208.49 -17.73 94.00
N LEU A 480 -207.19 -17.61 93.36
CA LEU A 480 -205.59 -17.83 93.39
C LEU A 480 -204.55 -17.12 92.23
N LYS A 481 -203.10 -17.06 92.18
CA LYS A 481 -202.10 -16.35 91.10
C LYS A 481 -200.51 -16.69 90.56
N PRO A 482 -199.29 -15.92 90.51
CA PRO A 482 -198.10 -15.68 89.42
C PRO A 482 -196.44 -15.76 89.72
N ASN A 483 -195.20 -15.41 89.08
CA ASN A 483 -194.36 -14.93 87.78
C ASN A 483 -192.66 -14.83 87.79
N ILE A 484 -191.74 -14.68 86.69
CA ILE A 484 -190.11 -14.74 86.57
C ILE A 484 -189.20 -14.00 85.35
N ALA A 485 -187.78 -13.74 85.30
CA ALA A 485 -186.76 -13.24 84.15
C ALA A 485 -185.07 -13.18 84.22
N GLN A 486 -184.12 -12.96 83.16
CA GLN A 486 -182.51 -12.78 83.13
C GLN A 486 -181.52 -12.48 81.80
N GLY A 487 -180.13 -12.09 81.78
CA GLY A 487 -178.98 -12.19 80.65
C GLY A 487 -177.61 -11.22 80.35
N PRO A 488 -176.33 -11.60 79.81
CA PRO A 488 -174.99 -10.77 79.50
C PRO A 488 -173.67 -11.13 78.48
N TYR A 489 -172.59 -10.22 78.14
CA TYR A 489 -171.01 -10.32 77.76
C TYR A 489 -170.11 -10.03 76.35
N PRO A 490 -168.74 -9.59 76.26
CA PRO A 490 -167.75 -9.23 75.04
C PRO A 490 -166.06 -9.29 74.99
N ALA A 491 -165.18 -9.10 73.86
CA ALA A 491 -163.58 -8.92 73.73
C ALA A 491 -162.71 -8.67 72.30
N ASP A 492 -161.33 -8.26 72.14
CA ASP A 492 -160.35 -8.12 70.87
C ASP A 492 -158.71 -7.68 70.89
N TYR A 493 -157.73 -7.83 69.85
CA TYR A 493 -156.23 -7.25 69.63
C TYR A 493 -155.15 -7.63 68.39
N GLN A 494 -154.05 -6.86 67.85
CA GLN A 494 -152.73 -7.25 66.99
C GLN A 494 -151.59 -6.24 66.29
N GLY A 495 -150.41 -6.60 65.55
CA GLY A 495 -149.27 -5.75 64.80
C GLY A 495 -147.93 -6.30 63.96
N GLU A 496 -146.97 -5.54 63.22
CA GLU A 496 -145.74 -6.00 62.26
C GLU A 496 -144.52 -5.00 61.65
N THR A 497 -143.32 -5.39 60.96
CA THR A 497 -142.06 -4.57 60.33
C THR A 497 -140.93 -5.16 59.26
N LYS A 498 -139.96 -4.44 58.46
CA LYS A 498 -138.85 -4.90 57.37
C LYS A 498 -137.57 -3.97 56.81
N GLN A 499 -136.49 -4.40 55.96
CA GLN A 499 -135.21 -3.63 55.35
C GLN A 499 -134.20 -4.25 54.15
N LYS A 500 -133.20 -3.54 53.39
CA LYS A 500 -132.05 -3.97 52.34
C LYS A 500 -130.91 -2.89 51.80
N GLU A 501 -129.84 -2.83 50.85
CA GLU A 501 -128.94 -3.48 49.69
C GLU A 501 -127.49 -2.73 49.31
N GLU A 502 -126.49 -2.68 48.27
CA GLU A 502 -125.96 -3.14 46.84
C GLU A 502 -124.43 -2.69 46.28
N GLU A 503 -123.70 -3.09 45.12
CA GLU A 503 -122.26 -2.65 44.52
C GLU A 503 -121.60 -3.16 43.06
N VAL A 504 -120.54 -2.57 42.29
CA VAL A 504 -119.68 -3.09 41.03
C VAL A 504 -118.40 -2.29 40.28
N HIS A 505 -117.49 -2.80 39.29
CA HIS A 505 -116.17 -2.19 38.63
C HIS A 505 -115.49 -2.55 37.12
N PRO A 506 -114.30 -1.99 36.53
CA PRO A 506 -113.74 -1.93 35.02
C PRO A 506 -112.19 -2.25 34.42
N GLU A 507 -111.68 -1.84 33.15
CA GLU A 507 -110.51 -2.39 32.22
C GLU A 507 -109.43 -1.49 31.31
N LYS A 508 -108.74 -1.95 30.15
CA LYS A 508 -107.33 -1.52 29.60
C LYS A 508 -106.92 -1.32 28.00
N PRO A 509 -105.77 -1.73 27.27
CA PRO A 509 -104.96 -0.93 26.21
C PRO A 509 -104.33 -1.53 24.80
N LYS A 510 -103.45 -0.84 23.95
CA LYS A 510 -102.77 -1.27 22.60
C LYS A 510 -101.35 -0.63 22.15
N ARG A 511 -100.67 -1.00 21.00
CA ARG A 511 -99.22 -0.72 20.56
C ARG A 511 -98.93 -0.04 19.16
N ARG A 512 -97.64 0.33 18.83
CA ARG A 512 -97.09 0.94 17.55
C ARG A 512 -95.71 0.34 17.10
N ASP A 513 -95.20 0.68 15.90
CA ASP A 513 -94.04 0.07 15.16
C ASP A 513 -92.91 1.09 14.79
N ILE A 514 -91.72 0.63 14.36
CA ILE A 514 -90.44 1.41 14.34
C ILE A 514 -89.45 1.19 13.15
N PHE A 515 -89.68 0.31 12.18
CA PHE A 515 -88.68 0.04 11.11
C PHE A 515 -88.83 0.93 9.85
N ALA A 516 -88.22 2.11 9.86
CA ALA A 516 -88.00 2.95 8.67
C ALA A 516 -86.55 3.52 8.66
N PRO A 517 -85.70 3.17 7.67
CA PRO A 517 -84.29 3.59 7.67
C PRO A 517 -84.09 4.95 6.99
N THR A 518 -83.93 6.01 7.79
CA THR A 518 -83.53 7.36 7.33
C THR A 518 -82.25 7.80 8.04
N MET A 519 -81.11 7.21 7.66
CA MET A 519 -79.81 7.37 8.35
C MET A 519 -78.60 7.57 7.42
N PHE A 520 -78.78 7.60 6.10
CA PHE A 520 -77.71 7.86 5.15
C PHE A 520 -78.18 8.89 4.11
N ASN A 521 -77.60 10.09 4.16
CA ASN A 521 -77.57 10.98 3.01
C ASN A 521 -76.46 10.46 2.08
N ALA A 522 -76.78 10.19 0.82
CA ALA A 522 -75.76 9.99 -0.19
C ALA A 522 -75.04 11.32 -0.50
N PRO A 523 -73.77 11.31 -0.94
CA PRO A 523 -73.13 12.49 -1.52
C PRO A 523 -73.97 13.08 -2.67
N SER A 524 -73.79 14.36 -2.99
CA SER A 524 -74.42 14.90 -4.20
C SER A 524 -73.82 14.21 -5.44
N PRO A 525 -74.53 14.15 -6.58
CA PRO A 525 -73.98 13.51 -7.78
C PRO A 525 -72.70 14.20 -8.29
N GLU A 526 -72.53 15.50 -8.03
CA GLU A 526 -71.30 16.23 -8.36
C GLU A 526 -70.15 15.91 -7.39
N ASP A 527 -70.45 15.69 -6.11
CA ASP A 527 -69.46 15.22 -5.12
C ASP A 527 -69.06 13.76 -5.38
N GLN A 528 -70.00 12.90 -5.80
CA GLN A 528 -69.72 11.50 -6.13
C GLN A 528 -68.81 11.37 -7.36
N GLU A 529 -69.10 12.08 -8.47
CA GLU A 529 -68.20 12.11 -9.64
C GLU A 529 -66.79 12.61 -9.27
N ARG A 530 -66.71 13.52 -8.28
CA ARG A 530 -65.43 14.01 -7.75
C ARG A 530 -64.73 13.04 -6.80
N ILE A 531 -65.47 12.24 -6.04
CA ILE A 531 -64.93 11.11 -5.25
C ILE A 531 -64.37 10.05 -6.20
N ASP A 532 -65.13 9.62 -7.21
CA ASP A 532 -64.74 8.60 -8.19
C ASP A 532 -63.41 8.96 -8.90
N GLU A 533 -63.23 10.22 -9.31
CA GLU A 533 -61.98 10.70 -9.93
C GLU A 533 -60.83 10.82 -8.90
N LEU A 534 -61.11 11.15 -7.63
CA LEU A 534 -60.08 11.12 -6.57
C LEU A 534 -59.68 9.69 -6.20
N GLU A 535 -60.61 8.72 -6.18
CA GLU A 535 -60.33 7.29 -5.98
C GLU A 535 -59.49 6.73 -7.14
N ARG A 536 -59.76 7.17 -8.37
CA ARG A 536 -58.94 6.85 -9.54
C ARG A 536 -57.51 7.37 -9.38
N GLN A 537 -57.35 8.64 -9.01
CA GLN A 537 -56.02 9.23 -8.76
C GLN A 537 -55.30 8.56 -7.58
N LEU A 538 -56.04 8.18 -6.53
CA LEU A 538 -55.52 7.40 -5.41
C LEU A 538 -55.00 6.03 -5.87
N THR A 539 -55.78 5.34 -6.71
CA THR A 539 -55.42 4.04 -7.30
C THR A 539 -54.16 4.14 -8.16
N ASP A 540 -54.05 5.15 -9.03
CA ASP A 540 -52.86 5.37 -9.85
C ASP A 540 -51.63 5.72 -8.99
N LEU A 541 -51.78 6.47 -7.90
CA LEU A 541 -50.70 6.75 -6.94
C LEU A 541 -50.25 5.50 -6.18
N HIS A 542 -51.16 4.60 -5.80
CA HIS A 542 -50.83 3.30 -5.23
C HIS A 542 -50.09 2.41 -6.24
N LEU A 543 -50.57 2.32 -7.48
CA LEU A 543 -49.87 1.59 -8.56
C LEU A 543 -48.49 2.18 -8.86
N GLN A 544 -48.31 3.51 -8.75
CA GLN A 544 -47.01 4.14 -8.88
C GLN A 544 -46.07 3.77 -7.71
N LYS A 545 -46.56 3.85 -6.47
CA LYS A 545 -45.81 3.45 -5.27
C LYS A 545 -45.33 1.99 -5.36
N ASP A 546 -46.19 1.07 -5.76
CA ASP A 546 -45.86 -0.36 -5.81
C ASP A 546 -44.83 -0.68 -6.91
N ARG A 547 -44.88 0.02 -8.06
CA ARG A 547 -43.82 -0.04 -9.08
C ARG A 547 -42.46 0.40 -8.52
N MET A 548 -42.44 1.45 -7.69
CA MET A 548 -41.20 1.98 -7.12
C MET A 548 -40.65 1.11 -5.98
N LEU A 549 -41.52 0.52 -5.15
CA LEU A 549 -41.15 -0.51 -4.19
C LEU A 549 -40.60 -1.77 -4.89
N SER A 550 -41.15 -2.14 -6.05
CA SER A 550 -40.63 -3.23 -6.88
C SER A 550 -39.24 -2.90 -7.45
N GLU A 551 -39.00 -1.68 -7.94
CA GLU A 551 -37.66 -1.22 -8.35
C GLU A 551 -36.65 -1.24 -7.20
N MET A 552 -37.02 -0.75 -6.01
CA MET A 552 -36.15 -0.82 -4.83
C MET A 552 -35.79 -2.27 -4.45
N THR A 553 -36.80 -3.15 -4.43
CA THR A 553 -36.60 -4.59 -4.14
C THR A 553 -35.65 -5.23 -5.16
N ARG A 554 -35.78 -4.88 -6.43
CA ARG A 554 -34.93 -5.35 -7.54
C ARG A 554 -33.48 -4.83 -7.46
N LEU A 555 -33.24 -3.66 -6.88
CA LEU A 555 -31.90 -3.06 -6.76
C LEU A 555 -31.02 -3.69 -5.66
N HIS A 556 -31.62 -4.44 -4.73
CA HIS A 556 -30.96 -5.27 -3.70
C HIS A 556 -29.71 -4.62 -3.08
N VAL A 557 -29.90 -3.44 -2.48
CA VAL A 557 -28.81 -2.62 -1.94
C VAL A 557 -28.43 -3.06 -0.53
N GLY A 558 -27.20 -3.54 -0.37
CA GLY A 558 -26.57 -3.79 0.93
C GLY A 558 -25.34 -2.90 1.16
N PRO A 559 -24.65 -3.03 2.31
CA PRO A 559 -23.52 -2.17 2.69
C PRO A 559 -22.34 -2.16 1.69
N LYS A 560 -22.21 -3.22 0.89
CA LYS A 560 -21.17 -3.41 -0.12
C LYS A 560 -21.62 -3.09 -1.56
N SER A 561 -22.90 -2.78 -1.81
CA SER A 561 -23.41 -2.50 -3.16
C SER A 561 -22.81 -1.20 -3.74
N PRO A 562 -22.75 -1.02 -5.08
CA PRO A 562 -22.17 0.16 -5.70
C PRO A 562 -22.78 1.49 -5.20
N SER A 563 -21.99 2.55 -5.23
CA SER A 563 -22.42 3.90 -4.80
C SER A 563 -23.56 4.45 -5.66
N MET A 564 -23.60 4.09 -6.95
CA MET A 564 -24.67 4.47 -7.87
C MET A 564 -26.00 3.80 -7.53
N ASP A 565 -26.00 2.52 -7.17
CA ASP A 565 -27.23 1.79 -6.80
C ASP A 565 -27.76 2.25 -5.43
N ARG A 566 -26.85 2.50 -4.47
CA ARG A 566 -27.18 3.19 -3.21
C ARG A 566 -27.84 4.55 -3.46
N ARG A 567 -27.27 5.36 -4.36
CA ARG A 567 -27.85 6.66 -4.74
C ARG A 567 -29.21 6.50 -5.44
N ARG A 568 -29.40 5.47 -6.25
CA ARG A 568 -30.68 5.20 -6.93
C ARG A 568 -31.77 4.79 -5.93
N CYS A 569 -31.50 3.87 -5.01
CA CYS A 569 -32.46 3.53 -3.94
C CYS A 569 -32.83 4.76 -3.12
N HIS A 570 -31.88 5.61 -2.74
CA HIS A 570 -32.20 6.81 -1.95
C HIS A 570 -33.05 7.84 -2.71
N LEU A 571 -32.95 7.92 -4.04
CA LEU A 571 -33.87 8.73 -4.84
C LEU A 571 -35.28 8.10 -4.88
N LEU A 572 -35.38 6.78 -5.05
CA LEU A 572 -36.66 6.06 -4.99
C LEU A 572 -37.35 6.21 -3.62
N GLU A 573 -36.60 6.19 -2.51
CA GLU A 573 -37.11 6.49 -1.17
C GLU A 573 -37.76 7.88 -1.10
N GLN A 574 -37.05 8.92 -1.57
CA GLN A 574 -37.55 10.29 -1.59
C GLN A 574 -38.75 10.50 -2.54
N ASP A 575 -38.84 9.73 -3.64
CA ASP A 575 -40.00 9.72 -4.53
C ASP A 575 -41.19 9.02 -3.87
N ILE A 576 -40.97 7.88 -3.19
CA ILE A 576 -42.01 7.14 -2.45
C ILE A 576 -42.56 7.98 -1.28
N GLU A 577 -41.72 8.74 -0.56
CA GLU A 577 -42.20 9.72 0.43
C GLU A 577 -43.09 10.79 -0.19
N ARG A 578 -42.74 11.30 -1.38
CA ARG A 578 -43.55 12.28 -2.11
C ARG A 578 -44.87 11.69 -2.62
N ILE A 579 -44.89 10.41 -3.01
CA ILE A 579 -46.14 9.70 -3.35
C ILE A 579 -46.99 9.44 -2.10
N ASN A 580 -46.39 9.03 -0.98
CA ASN A 580 -47.12 8.84 0.29
C ASN A 580 -47.80 10.14 0.77
N LYS A 581 -47.15 11.31 0.59
CA LYS A 581 -47.76 12.62 0.88
C LYS A 581 -48.96 12.90 -0.03
N LYS A 582 -48.84 12.69 -1.35
CA LYS A 582 -49.97 12.81 -2.29
C LYS A 582 -51.12 11.85 -1.99
N ILE A 583 -50.83 10.60 -1.65
CA ILE A 583 -51.82 9.61 -1.20
C ILE A 583 -52.57 10.16 0.00
N HIS A 584 -51.87 10.72 1.00
CA HIS A 584 -52.50 11.32 2.17
C HIS A 584 -53.35 12.55 1.83
N GLU A 585 -52.86 13.45 0.97
CA GLU A 585 -53.57 14.63 0.48
C GLU A 585 -54.87 14.26 -0.27
N VAL A 586 -54.83 13.21 -1.12
CA VAL A 586 -56.00 12.69 -1.84
C VAL A 586 -56.97 11.97 -0.89
N SER A 587 -56.48 11.11 0.01
CA SER A 587 -57.33 10.45 1.01
C SER A 587 -57.93 11.43 2.03
N GLU A 588 -57.29 12.56 2.33
CA GLU A 588 -57.93 13.66 3.05
C GLU A 588 -58.98 14.39 2.21
N SER A 589 -58.75 14.55 0.90
CA SER A 589 -59.70 15.22 0.01
C SER A 589 -60.98 14.41 -0.16
N ILE A 590 -60.88 13.08 -0.29
CA ILE A 590 -62.02 12.16 -0.30
C ILE A 590 -62.79 12.26 1.03
N ARG A 591 -62.11 12.13 2.19
CA ARG A 591 -62.76 12.22 3.50
C ARG A 591 -63.40 13.59 3.82
N LYS A 592 -63.03 14.65 3.09
CA LYS A 592 -63.67 15.99 3.18
C LYS A 592 -64.92 16.12 2.29
N LEU A 593 -65.17 15.15 1.40
CA LEU A 593 -66.38 15.02 0.57
C LEU A 593 -67.33 13.93 1.11
N GLU A 594 -66.79 12.86 1.71
CA GLU A 594 -67.57 11.79 2.35
C GLU A 594 -68.30 12.22 3.63
N VAL A 595 -67.84 13.27 4.31
CA VAL A 595 -68.41 13.75 5.59
C VAL A 595 -69.24 15.00 5.35
N PRO A 596 -70.59 14.94 5.49
CA PRO A 596 -71.43 16.13 5.45
C PRO A 596 -71.17 17.05 6.64
N ILE A 597 -71.35 18.36 6.42
CA ILE A 597 -71.43 19.40 7.45
C ILE A 597 -72.90 19.66 7.78
#